data_AF-A0A812SAD9-F1
#
_entry.id   AF-A0A812SAD9-F1
#
_cell.length_a   1.000
_cell.length_b   1.000
_cell.length_c   1.000
_cell.angle_alpha   90.00
_cell.angle_beta   90.00
_cell.angle_gamma   90.00
#
_symmetry.space_group_name_H-M   'P 1'
#
loop_
_entity.id
_entity.type
_entity.pdbx_description
1 polymer ?
#
loop_
_entity_poly.entity_id
_entity_poly.type
_entity_poly.pdbx_seq_one_letter_code
_entity_poly.pdbx_strand_id
1 'polypeptide(L)'
;MCTCCDAIQVEVCSRGLATVVTKAHYYCIVTLFKNCILAFVPVIFQRGVAFQSCLLGFSIVLFMMHQQQVQPWKSNIANQLDGICSAALLSLLLCGTLATPTNLSIVKDLQIAGTAVVCLLGVFLIGGLGYSLYRLCVPGKHYKWFICHHKADASAQARLLKMLLQAG
;
A
#
# COMPACT_ATOMS: atom_id res chain seq x y z
N MET A 1 -23.48 20.01 18.40
CA MET A 1 -22.40 19.05 18.10
C MET A 1 -21.85 19.37 16.73
N CYS A 2 -20.60 19.83 16.67
CA CYS A 2 -19.98 20.37 15.47
C CYS A 2 -19.61 19.26 14.48
N THR A 3 -20.29 19.23 13.35
CA THR A 3 -20.04 18.40 12.16
C THR A 3 -18.76 18.77 11.39
N CYS A 4 -17.85 19.57 11.99
CA CYS A 4 -16.53 19.86 11.41
C CYS A 4 -15.65 18.60 11.25
N CYS A 5 -16.01 17.48 11.88
CA CYS A 5 -15.32 16.19 11.66
C CYS A 5 -15.67 15.53 10.31
N ASP A 6 -16.78 15.91 9.65
CA ASP A 6 -17.17 15.32 8.36
C ASP A 6 -16.51 16.00 7.15
N ALA A 7 -15.87 17.16 7.33
CA ALA A 7 -15.22 17.87 6.24
C ALA A 7 -13.97 17.14 5.70
N ILE A 8 -13.32 16.30 6.52
CA ILE A 8 -12.25 15.40 6.04
C ILE A 8 -12.82 14.28 5.15
N GLN A 9 -14.11 13.94 5.25
CA GLN A 9 -14.72 12.95 4.37
C GLN A 9 -15.02 13.48 2.96
N VAL A 10 -15.18 14.79 2.77
CA VAL A 10 -15.64 15.33 1.47
C VAL A 10 -14.51 15.50 0.46
N GLU A 11 -13.27 15.74 0.90
CA GLU A 11 -12.12 15.76 -0.03
C GLU A 11 -11.81 14.38 -0.63
N VAL A 12 -12.28 13.31 0.02
CA VAL A 12 -12.24 11.93 -0.48
C VAL A 12 -13.35 11.66 -1.52
N CYS A 13 -14.42 12.45 -1.52
CA CYS A 13 -15.57 12.26 -2.41
C CYS A 13 -15.32 12.72 -3.86
N SER A 14 -14.36 13.61 -4.10
CA SER A 14 -13.99 14.10 -5.45
C SER A 14 -13.09 13.12 -6.22
N ARG A 15 -12.41 12.20 -5.53
CA ARG A 15 -11.59 11.14 -6.12
C ARG A 15 -12.18 9.74 -5.95
N GLY A 16 -13.50 9.58 -6.06
CA GLY A 16 -14.12 8.24 -6.19
C GLY A 16 -13.72 7.19 -5.14
N LEU A 17 -13.23 7.60 -3.96
CA LEU A 17 -12.72 6.71 -2.90
C LEU A 17 -13.60 6.82 -1.65
N ALA A 18 -14.91 6.88 -1.82
CA ALA A 18 -15.86 6.76 -0.73
C ALA A 18 -15.96 5.30 -0.24
N THR A 19 -14.83 4.67 0.10
CA THR A 19 -14.81 3.41 0.85
C THR A 19 -14.66 3.73 2.34
N VAL A 20 -15.79 4.06 2.94
CA VAL A 20 -16.24 3.57 4.26
C VAL A 20 -15.12 3.41 5.33
N VAL A 21 -14.88 4.48 6.10
CA VAL A 21 -13.96 4.53 7.25
C VAL A 21 -14.30 3.52 8.37
N THR A 22 -15.50 2.92 8.37
CA THR A 22 -15.94 1.97 9.41
C THR A 22 -15.51 0.51 9.19
N LYS A 23 -14.97 0.14 8.03
CA LYS A 23 -14.54 -1.26 7.75
C LYS A 23 -13.05 -1.54 7.98
N ALA A 24 -12.23 -0.51 8.23
CA ALA A 24 -10.77 -0.64 8.37
C ALA A 24 -10.32 -1.28 9.70
N HIS A 25 -11.16 -1.37 10.72
CA HIS A 25 -10.77 -1.95 12.01
C HIS A 25 -10.41 -3.45 11.94
N TYR A 26 -11.02 -4.20 11.03
CA TYR A 26 -10.72 -5.63 10.85
C TYR A 26 -9.36 -5.89 10.18
N TYR A 27 -8.79 -4.88 9.51
CA TYR A 27 -7.53 -5.07 8.79
C TYR A 27 -6.34 -5.33 9.72
N CYS A 28 -6.37 -4.81 10.96
CA CYS A 28 -5.36 -5.11 11.97
C CYS A 28 -5.30 -6.62 12.28
N ILE A 29 -6.46 -7.27 12.39
CA ILE A 29 -6.57 -8.72 12.62
C ILE A 29 -6.01 -9.48 11.42
N VAL A 30 -6.36 -9.09 10.20
CA VAL A 30 -5.84 -9.71 8.97
C VAL A 30 -4.31 -9.56 8.88
N THR A 31 -3.77 -8.40 9.28
CA THR A 31 -2.32 -8.15 9.28
C THR A 31 -1.59 -8.98 10.34
N LEU A 32 -2.16 -9.11 11.54
CA LEU A 32 -1.62 -9.98 12.58
C LEU A 32 -1.65 -11.45 12.12
N PHE A 33 -2.73 -11.86 11.47
CA PHE A 33 -2.87 -13.21 10.92
C PHE A 33 -1.83 -13.49 9.82
N LYS A 34 -1.57 -12.53 8.92
CA LYS A 34 -0.46 -12.60 7.96
C LYS A 34 0.87 -12.86 8.66
N ASN A 35 1.22 -12.04 9.66
CA ASN A 35 2.49 -12.17 10.37
C ASN A 35 2.59 -13.48 11.15
N CYS A 36 1.48 -13.96 11.70
CA CYS A 36 1.37 -15.27 12.34
C CYS A 36 1.70 -16.39 11.34
N ILE A 37 1.08 -16.41 10.16
CA ILE A 37 1.39 -17.39 9.11
C ILE A 37 2.88 -17.33 8.73
N LEU A 38 3.42 -16.14 8.47
CA LEU A 38 4.82 -15.98 8.08
C LEU A 38 5.79 -16.50 9.15
N ALA A 39 5.44 -16.38 10.44
CA ALA A 39 6.22 -16.91 11.54
C ALA A 39 6.07 -18.44 11.71
N PHE A 40 4.88 -19.00 11.47
CA PHE A 40 4.62 -20.43 11.68
C PHE A 40 5.11 -21.32 10.54
N VAL A 41 5.09 -20.86 9.29
CA VAL A 41 5.54 -21.65 8.14
C VAL A 41 6.96 -22.22 8.30
N PRO A 42 8.00 -21.45 8.68
CA PRO A 42 9.34 -22.02 8.89
C PRO A 42 9.40 -23.00 10.08
N VAL A 43 8.57 -22.80 11.10
CA VAL A 43 8.55 -23.65 12.31
C VAL A 43 7.95 -25.01 12.01
N ILE A 44 6.88 -25.06 11.22
CA ILE A 44 6.14 -26.29 10.89
C ILE A 44 6.89 -27.09 9.81
N PHE A 45 7.44 -26.44 8.78
CA PHE A 45 8.03 -27.10 7.61
C PHE A 45 9.56 -27.09 7.63
N GLN A 46 10.17 -27.79 8.57
CA GLN A 46 11.63 -27.78 8.76
C GLN A 46 12.41 -28.62 7.73
N ARG A 47 11.77 -29.62 7.10
CA ARG A 47 12.47 -30.64 6.28
C ARG A 47 12.51 -30.37 4.78
N GLY A 48 11.98 -29.23 4.31
CA GLY A 48 11.90 -28.95 2.88
C GLY A 48 12.04 -27.47 2.57
N VAL A 49 13.27 -27.00 2.40
CA VAL A 49 13.58 -25.58 2.13
C VAL A 49 12.82 -25.06 0.91
N ALA A 50 12.78 -25.83 -0.18
CA ALA A 50 12.06 -25.43 -1.40
C ALA A 50 10.56 -25.25 -1.14
N PHE A 51 9.92 -26.22 -0.49
CA PHE A 51 8.49 -26.16 -0.17
C PHE A 51 8.17 -25.02 0.79
N GLN A 52 9.00 -24.86 1.84
CA GLN A 52 8.90 -23.78 2.81
C GLN A 52 8.96 -22.40 2.14
N SER A 53 9.92 -22.20 1.23
CA SER A 53 10.08 -20.93 0.52
C SER A 53 8.95 -20.68 -0.48
N CYS A 54 8.48 -21.70 -1.19
CA CYS A 54 7.30 -21.58 -2.06
C CYS A 54 6.06 -21.15 -1.26
N LEU A 55 5.84 -21.76 -0.09
CA LEU A 55 4.66 -21.49 0.73
C LEU A 55 4.71 -20.10 1.38
N LEU A 56 5.90 -19.65 1.83
CA LEU A 56 6.13 -18.27 2.27
C LEU A 56 5.90 -17.26 1.14
N GLY A 57 6.49 -17.49 -0.03
CA GLY A 57 6.36 -16.59 -1.18
C GLY A 57 4.91 -16.46 -1.64
N PHE A 58 4.21 -17.59 -1.77
CA PHE A 58 2.79 -17.62 -2.13
C PHE A 58 1.93 -16.87 -1.11
N SER A 59 2.17 -17.07 0.19
CA SER A 59 1.46 -16.35 1.25
C SER A 59 1.66 -14.83 1.11
N ILE A 60 2.91 -14.37 0.94
CA ILE A 60 3.22 -12.94 0.78
C ILE A 60 2.49 -12.35 -0.43
N VAL A 61 2.49 -13.04 -1.58
CA VAL A 61 1.80 -12.56 -2.80
C VAL A 61 0.29 -12.47 -2.60
N LEU A 62 -0.34 -13.48 -2.00
CA LEU A 62 -1.78 -13.45 -1.71
C LEU A 62 -2.16 -12.26 -0.83
N PHE A 63 -1.42 -12.04 0.26
CA PHE A 63 -1.66 -10.90 1.14
C PHE A 63 -1.39 -9.56 0.44
N MET A 64 -0.38 -9.49 -0.42
CA MET A 64 -0.09 -8.29 -1.22
C MET A 64 -1.25 -7.97 -2.17
N MET A 65 -1.78 -8.96 -2.91
CA MET A 65 -2.93 -8.75 -3.80
C MET A 65 -4.17 -8.31 -3.02
N HIS A 66 -4.45 -8.98 -1.89
CA HIS A 66 -5.57 -8.62 -1.03
C HIS A 66 -5.44 -7.18 -0.49
N GLN A 67 -4.25 -6.78 -0.07
CA GLN A 67 -3.97 -5.42 0.39
C GLN A 67 -4.14 -4.36 -0.70
N GLN A 68 -3.72 -4.65 -1.93
CA GLN A 68 -3.89 -3.72 -3.06
C GLN A 68 -5.36 -3.53 -3.44
N GLN A 69 -6.20 -4.55 -3.24
CA GLN A 69 -7.65 -4.46 -3.46
C GLN A 69 -8.38 -3.70 -2.35
N VAL A 70 -8.03 -3.97 -1.09
CA VAL A 70 -8.73 -3.38 0.07
C VAL A 70 -8.26 -1.96 0.37
N GLN A 71 -7.02 -1.61 0.03
CA GLN A 71 -6.40 -0.30 0.31
C GLN A 71 -6.69 0.17 1.75
N PRO A 72 -6.23 -0.59 2.75
CA PRO A 72 -6.61 -0.40 4.15
C PRO A 72 -6.23 0.97 4.71
N TRP A 73 -5.19 1.59 4.16
CA TRP A 73 -4.68 2.86 4.62
C TRP A 73 -5.43 4.00 3.94
N LYS A 74 -5.80 5.03 4.73
CA LYS A 74 -6.45 6.24 4.19
C LYS A 74 -5.56 6.98 3.18
N SER A 75 -4.25 6.87 3.33
CA SER A 75 -3.28 7.50 2.42
C SER A 75 -2.80 6.49 1.38
N ASN A 76 -2.92 6.86 0.10
CA ASN A 76 -2.38 6.08 -1.01
C ASN A 76 -0.86 5.87 -0.89
N ILE A 77 -0.14 6.82 -0.29
CA ILE A 77 1.30 6.70 -0.05
C ILE A 77 1.57 5.55 0.93
N ALA A 78 0.77 5.43 1.99
CA ALA A 78 0.91 4.34 2.96
C ALA A 78 0.59 2.97 2.33
N ASN A 79 -0.45 2.88 1.49
CA ASN A 79 -0.74 1.65 0.73
C ASN A 79 0.42 1.25 -0.20
N GLN A 80 1.04 2.22 -0.86
CA GLN A 80 2.20 1.99 -1.73
C GLN A 80 3.43 1.54 -0.94
N LEU A 81 3.75 2.21 0.17
CA LEU A 81 4.88 1.85 1.02
C LEU A 81 4.73 0.43 1.59
N ASP A 82 3.54 0.06 2.05
CA ASP A 82 3.28 -1.28 2.58
C ASP A 82 3.36 -2.36 1.47
N GLY A 83 2.96 -2.02 0.24
CA GLY A 83 3.18 -2.84 -0.95
C GLY A 83 4.67 -3.00 -1.29
N ILE A 84 5.43 -1.90 -1.23
CA ILE A 84 6.89 -1.88 -1.43
C ILE A 84 7.60 -2.74 -0.39
N CYS A 85 7.23 -2.64 0.89
CA CYS A 85 7.78 -3.47 1.96
C CYS A 85 7.50 -4.96 1.71
N SER A 86 6.28 -5.31 1.29
CA SER A 86 5.92 -6.69 0.96
C SER A 86 6.69 -7.23 -0.26
N ALA A 87 6.88 -6.40 -1.29
CA ALA A 87 7.71 -6.74 -2.44
C ALA A 87 9.19 -6.91 -2.05
N ALA A 88 9.74 -6.05 -1.18
CA ALA A 88 11.10 -6.18 -0.67
C ALA A 88 11.30 -7.48 0.13
N LEU A 89 10.33 -7.85 0.97
CA LEU A 89 10.30 -9.14 1.68
C LEU A 89 10.30 -10.32 0.71
N LEU A 90 9.52 -10.26 -0.38
CA LEU A 90 9.52 -11.29 -1.42
C LEU A 90 10.87 -11.38 -2.13
N SER A 91 11.49 -10.25 -2.47
CA SER A 91 12.84 -10.21 -3.05
C SER A 91 13.88 -10.80 -2.13
N LEU A 92 13.86 -10.47 -0.83
CA LEU A 92 14.75 -11.05 0.17
C LEU A 92 14.57 -12.56 0.28
N LEU A 93 13.32 -13.03 0.27
CA LEU A 93 13.01 -14.46 0.28
C LEU A 93 13.60 -15.16 -0.95
N LEU A 94 13.42 -14.59 -2.15
CA LEU A 94 14.00 -15.11 -3.38
C LEU A 94 15.52 -15.15 -3.30
N CYS A 95 16.18 -14.04 -2.93
CA CYS A 95 17.63 -14.00 -2.74
C CYS A 95 18.12 -15.08 -1.75
N GLY A 96 17.40 -15.29 -0.65
CA GLY A 96 17.71 -16.34 0.32
C GLY A 96 17.62 -17.76 -0.27
N THR A 97 16.60 -18.01 -1.10
CA THR A 97 16.50 -19.31 -1.80
C THR A 97 17.65 -19.55 -2.77
N LEU A 98 18.09 -18.51 -3.49
CA LEU A 98 19.18 -18.59 -4.45
C LEU A 98 20.55 -18.76 -3.77
N ALA A 99 20.72 -18.20 -2.57
CA ALA A 99 21.95 -18.32 -1.80
C ALA A 99 22.15 -19.71 -1.17
N THR A 100 21.12 -20.58 -1.19
CA THR A 100 21.18 -21.90 -0.58
C THR A 100 21.89 -22.89 -1.53
N PRO A 101 23.04 -23.49 -1.14
CA PRO A 101 23.78 -24.39 -2.01
C PRO A 101 22.97 -25.66 -2.29
N THR A 102 22.57 -25.83 -3.55
CA THR A 102 21.83 -27.00 -4.06
C THR A 102 22.53 -27.54 -5.33
N ASN A 103 22.17 -28.74 -5.81
CA ASN A 103 22.88 -29.44 -6.90
C ASN A 103 23.06 -28.58 -8.17
N LEU A 104 24.30 -28.47 -8.66
CA LEU A 104 24.79 -27.42 -9.58
C LEU A 104 24.01 -27.22 -10.90
N SER A 105 23.31 -28.23 -11.43
CA SER A 105 22.69 -28.15 -12.75
C SER A 105 21.36 -27.39 -12.74
N ILE A 106 20.51 -27.67 -11.74
CA ILE A 106 19.17 -27.06 -11.62
C ILE A 106 19.26 -25.64 -11.02
N VAL A 107 20.34 -25.36 -10.31
CA VAL A 107 20.57 -24.07 -9.64
C VAL A 107 20.85 -22.94 -10.61
N LYS A 108 21.54 -23.20 -11.73
CA LYS A 108 21.89 -22.12 -12.66
C LYS A 108 20.65 -21.49 -13.30
N ASP A 109 19.70 -22.32 -13.74
CA ASP A 109 18.46 -21.83 -14.35
C ASP A 109 17.59 -21.09 -13.33
N LEU A 110 17.50 -21.63 -12.11
CA LEU A 110 16.76 -20.99 -11.02
C LEU A 110 17.40 -19.67 -10.57
N GLN A 111 18.73 -19.59 -10.54
CA GLN A 111 19.49 -18.40 -10.18
C GLN A 111 19.34 -17.30 -11.23
N ILE A 112 19.36 -17.64 -12.52
CA ILE A 112 19.11 -16.68 -13.61
C ILE A 112 17.67 -16.14 -13.51
N ALA A 113 16.69 -17.03 -13.36
CA ALA A 113 15.29 -16.64 -13.23
C ALA A 113 15.04 -15.77 -11.98
N GLY A 114 15.60 -16.16 -10.84
CA GLY A 114 15.45 -15.42 -9.60
C GLY A 114 16.15 -14.06 -9.62
N THR A 115 17.33 -13.96 -10.26
CA THR A 115 18.02 -12.67 -10.44
C THR A 115 17.21 -11.75 -11.35
N ALA A 116 16.63 -12.27 -12.43
CA ALA A 116 15.77 -11.47 -13.32
C ALA A 116 14.54 -10.92 -12.58
N VAL A 117 13.88 -11.74 -11.75
CA VAL A 117 12.74 -11.30 -10.93
C VAL A 117 13.15 -10.24 -9.91
N VAL A 118 14.30 -10.40 -9.24
CA VAL A 118 14.81 -9.42 -8.28
C VAL A 118 15.15 -8.08 -8.97
N CYS A 119 15.81 -8.11 -10.12
CA CYS A 119 16.07 -6.90 -10.90
C CYS A 119 14.77 -6.19 -11.31
N LEU A 120 13.79 -6.95 -11.79
CA LEU A 120 12.49 -6.43 -12.22
C LEU A 120 11.73 -5.80 -11.03
N LEU A 121 11.66 -6.50 -9.88
CA LEU A 121 11.11 -5.94 -8.64
C LEU A 121 11.86 -4.69 -8.20
N GLY A 122 13.19 -4.68 -8.27
CA GLY A 122 14.03 -3.52 -7.96
C GLY A 122 13.70 -2.30 -8.80
N VAL A 123 13.49 -2.47 -10.12
CA VAL A 123 13.06 -1.39 -11.02
C VAL A 123 11.70 -0.82 -10.61
N PHE A 124 10.72 -1.67 -10.32
CA PHE A 124 9.41 -1.21 -9.84
C PHE A 124 9.49 -0.48 -8.50
N LEU A 125 10.35 -0.95 -7.61
CA LEU A 125 10.53 -0.39 -6.27
C LEU A 125 11.18 0.99 -6.34
N ILE A 126 12.28 1.12 -7.11
CA ILE A 126 12.96 2.41 -7.35
C ILE A 126 12.03 3.37 -8.11
N GLY A 127 11.33 2.89 -9.13
CA GLY A 127 10.37 3.70 -9.91
C GLY A 127 9.19 4.18 -9.06
N GLY A 128 8.62 3.32 -8.23
CA GLY A 128 7.55 3.66 -7.29
C GLY A 128 8.02 4.67 -6.24
N LEU A 129 9.20 4.46 -5.65
CA LEU A 129 9.80 5.38 -4.69
C LEU A 129 10.08 6.74 -5.33
N GLY A 130 10.67 6.75 -6.53
CA GLY A 130 10.94 7.95 -7.32
C GLY A 130 9.66 8.72 -7.67
N TYR A 131 8.61 8.03 -8.09
CA TYR A 131 7.30 8.63 -8.33
C TYR A 131 6.69 9.24 -7.06
N SER A 132 6.80 8.53 -5.94
CA SER A 132 6.28 9.00 -4.65
C SER A 132 7.04 10.23 -4.14
N LEU A 133 8.37 10.25 -4.30
CA LEU A 133 9.21 11.42 -4.01
C LEU A 133 8.90 12.58 -4.96
N TYR A 134 8.74 12.31 -6.25
CA TYR A 134 8.30 13.32 -7.22
C TYR A 134 6.98 13.95 -6.80
N ARG A 135 6.01 13.15 -6.36
CA ARG A 135 4.70 13.64 -5.87
C ARG A 135 4.80 14.45 -4.57
N LEU A 136 5.83 14.25 -3.75
CA LEU A 136 6.13 15.07 -2.58
C LEU A 136 6.75 16.41 -2.99
N CYS A 137 7.63 16.40 -4.00
CA CYS A 137 8.29 17.61 -4.49
C CYS A 137 7.41 18.47 -5.38
N VAL A 138 6.42 17.89 -6.06
CA VAL A 138 5.43 18.66 -6.84
C VAL A 138 4.37 19.20 -5.89
N PRO A 139 4.35 20.52 -5.62
CA PRO A 139 3.35 21.10 -4.74
C PRO A 139 1.96 20.83 -5.29
N GLY A 140 1.09 20.28 -4.44
CA GLY A 140 -0.32 20.13 -4.76
C GLY A 140 -0.97 21.50 -4.99
N LYS A 141 -2.15 21.52 -5.61
CA LYS A 141 -2.96 22.74 -5.64
C LYS A 141 -3.30 23.14 -4.20
N HIS A 142 -2.59 24.11 -3.67
CA HIS A 142 -2.89 24.66 -2.35
C HIS A 142 -4.12 25.56 -2.47
N TYR A 143 -5.21 25.15 -1.84
CA TYR A 143 -6.38 26.01 -1.69
C TYR A 143 -6.08 27.00 -0.55
N LYS A 144 -6.08 28.30 -0.85
CA LYS A 144 -5.87 29.36 0.14
C LYS A 144 -6.96 29.35 1.23
N TRP A 145 -8.16 28.87 0.87
CA TRP A 145 -9.32 28.84 1.75
C TRP A 145 -10.14 27.57 1.53
N PHE A 146 -10.52 26.91 2.62
CA PHE A 146 -11.50 25.82 2.63
C PHE A 146 -12.76 26.29 3.36
N ILE A 147 -13.87 26.44 2.64
CA ILE A 147 -15.15 26.89 3.21
C ILE A 147 -15.98 25.65 3.55
N CYS A 148 -16.08 25.32 4.83
CA CYS A 148 -17.01 24.30 5.32
C CYS A 148 -18.35 24.95 5.66
N HIS A 149 -19.45 24.34 5.21
CA HIS A 149 -20.80 24.84 5.47
C HIS A 149 -21.77 23.69 5.70
N HIS A 150 -22.82 23.93 6.50
CA HIS A 150 -23.90 22.96 6.68
C HIS A 150 -24.67 22.78 5.37
N LYS A 151 -24.88 21.53 4.95
CA LYS A 151 -25.42 21.19 3.61
C LYS A 151 -26.80 21.77 3.34
N ALA A 152 -27.65 21.89 4.37
CA ALA A 152 -29.02 22.35 4.23
C ALA A 152 -29.15 23.88 4.18
N ASP A 153 -28.44 24.60 5.06
CA ASP A 153 -28.80 26.00 5.35
C ASP A 153 -27.74 27.03 4.93
N ALA A 154 -26.50 26.60 4.69
CA ALA A 154 -25.37 27.53 4.54
C ALA A 154 -24.74 27.55 3.13
N SER A 155 -25.37 26.91 2.14
CA SER A 155 -24.84 26.84 0.77
C SER A 155 -24.84 28.19 0.05
N ALA A 156 -25.90 28.99 0.23
CA ALA A 156 -26.00 30.34 -0.33
C ALA A 156 -24.94 31.28 0.26
N GLN A 157 -24.72 31.21 1.57
CA GLN A 157 -23.70 32.01 2.27
C GLN A 157 -22.27 31.60 1.86
N ALA A 158 -22.00 30.31 1.72
CA ALA A 158 -20.71 29.82 1.23
C ALA A 158 -20.42 30.30 -0.21
N ARG A 159 -21.45 30.34 -1.06
CA ARG A 159 -21.33 30.86 -2.43
C ARG A 159 -21.07 32.36 -2.44
N LEU A 160 -21.77 33.13 -1.61
CA LEU A 160 -21.55 34.57 -1.47
C LEU A 160 -20.12 34.86 -0.97
N LEU A 161 -19.69 34.15 0.08
CA LEU A 161 -18.33 34.28 0.64
C LEU A 161 -17.26 33.95 -0.42
N LYS A 162 -17.49 32.92 -1.24
CA LYS A 162 -16.61 32.59 -2.37
C LYS A 162 -16.50 33.73 -3.37
N MET A 163 -17.62 34.39 -3.73
CA MET A 163 -17.59 35.53 -4.66
C MET A 163 -16.86 36.74 -4.06
N LEU A 164 -17.04 37.01 -2.77
CA LEU A 164 -16.34 38.09 -2.07
C LEU A 164 -14.82 37.84 -2.01
N LEU A 165 -14.40 36.60 -1.72
CA LEU A 165 -12.98 36.21 -1.72
C LEU A 165 -12.31 36.22 -3.10
N GLN A 166 -13.09 36.20 -4.18
CA GLN A 166 -12.58 36.32 -5.55
C GLN A 166 -12.52 37.78 -6.04
N ALA A 167 -13.28 38.68 -5.41
CA ALA A 167 -13.37 40.08 -5.80
C ALA A 167 -12.35 41.00 -5.11
N GLY A 168 -11.74 40.55 -4.01
CA GLY A 168 -10.67 41.26 -3.28
C GLY A 168 -9.31 40.61 -3.49
#